data_AF-A0A1G1T7M8-F1
#
_entry.id   AF-A0A1G1T7M8-F1
#
_cell.length_a   1.000
_cell.length_b   1.000
_cell.length_c   1.000
_cell.angle_alpha   90.00
_cell.angle_beta   90.00
_cell.angle_gamma   90.00
#
_symmetry.space_group_name_H-M   'P 1'
#
loop_
_entity.id
_entity.type
_entity.pdbx_description
1 polymer ?
#
loop_
_entity_poly.entity_id
_entity_poly.type
_entity_poly.pdbx_seq_one_letter_code
_entity_poly.pdbx_strand_id
1 'polypeptide(L)' 'MELSCAFDQIELQVPNPQNPTAPAATWKLNGSLRIRTRGDQPAAPATPQLPASAAQPGA' A
#
# COMPACT_ATOMS: atom_id res chain seq x y z
N MET A 1 -13.33 -1.68 -11.13
CA MET A 1 -14.25 -2.36 -10.17
C MET A 1 -13.78 -2.00 -8.76
N GLU A 2 -14.69 -1.89 -7.78
CA GLU A 2 -14.34 -1.50 -6.40
C GLU A 2 -14.79 -2.58 -5.42
N LEU A 3 -13.86 -3.02 -4.56
CA LEU A 3 -14.12 -3.89 -3.42
C LEU A 3 -13.95 -3.07 -2.15
N SER A 4 -14.98 -3.02 -1.30
CA SER A 4 -14.92 -2.40 0.01
C SER A 4 -15.29 -3.43 1.08
N CYS A 5 -14.47 -3.56 2.12
CA CYS A 5 -14.67 -4.47 3.23
C CYS A 5 -14.40 -3.74 4.54
N ALA A 6 -15.32 -3.81 5.51
CA ALA A 6 -15.09 -3.32 6.86
C ALA A 6 -14.87 -4.51 7.81
N PHE A 7 -14.05 -4.31 8.83
CA PHE A 7 -13.73 -5.32 9.82
C PHE A 7 -13.64 -4.69 11.21
N ASP A 8 -14.27 -5.33 12.18
CA ASP A 8 -14.25 -4.87 13.58
C ASP A 8 -13.02 -5.36 14.34
N GLN A 9 -12.50 -6.54 13.97
CA GLN A 9 -11.33 -7.12 14.64
C GLN A 9 -10.56 -8.06 13.70
N ILE A 10 -9.34 -7.65 13.33
CA ILE A 10 -8.32 -8.48 12.71
C ILE A 10 -7.17 -8.63 13.70
N GLU A 11 -6.70 -9.86 13.88
CA GLU A 11 -5.51 -10.15 14.68
C GLU A 11 -4.33 -10.42 13.76
N LEU A 12 -3.27 -9.61 13.87
CA LEU A 12 -2.05 -9.73 13.09
C LEU A 12 -0.88 -10.11 14.01
N GLN A 13 -0.22 -11.21 13.69
CA GLN A 13 1.06 -11.57 14.29
C GLN A 13 2.17 -10.78 13.60
N VAL A 14 2.84 -9.91 14.34
CA VAL A 14 3.95 -9.07 13.85
C VAL A 14 5.27 -9.64 14.38
N PRO A 15 6.09 -10.25 13.51
CA PRO A 15 7.39 -10.78 13.91
C PRO A 15 8.37 -9.66 14.23
N ASN A 16 9.32 -9.93 15.14
CA ASN A 16 10.38 -8.99 15.47
C ASN A 16 11.60 -9.23 14.56
N PRO A 17 11.92 -8.32 13.63
CA PRO A 17 13.07 -8.50 12.74
C PRO A 17 14.42 -8.37 13.45
N GLN A 18 14.48 -7.69 14.60
CA GLN A 18 15.72 -7.51 15.38
C GLN A 18 16.01 -8.73 16.26
N ASN A 19 14.99 -9.48 16.65
CA ASN A 19 15.14 -10.71 17.42
C ASN A 19 14.15 -11.78 16.92
N PRO A 20 14.54 -12.57 15.91
CA PRO A 20 13.67 -13.56 15.27
C PRO A 20 13.21 -14.71 16.17
N THR A 21 13.88 -14.95 17.31
CA THR A 21 13.49 -15.99 18.28
C THR A 21 12.54 -15.47 19.35
N ALA A 22 12.35 -14.16 19.45
CA ALA A 22 11.37 -13.58 20.36
C ALA A 22 9.93 -13.86 19.88
N PRO A 23 8.97 -13.96 20.80
CA PRO A 23 7.55 -14.08 20.44
C PRO A 23 7.09 -12.92 19.55
N ALA A 24 6.24 -13.23 18.57
CA ALA A 24 5.60 -12.21 17.73
C ALA A 24 4.64 -11.36 18.56
N ALA A 25 4.57 -10.07 18.26
CA ALA A 25 3.58 -9.18 18.85
C ALA A 25 2.22 -9.43 18.22
N THR A 26 1.15 -9.39 19.01
CA THR A 26 -0.23 -9.50 18.48
C THR A 26 -0.84 -8.10 18.38
N TRP A 27 -1.20 -7.69 17.17
CA TRP A 27 -1.87 -6.42 16.91
C TRP A 27 -3.34 -6.66 16.59
N LYS A 28 -4.22 -5.87 17.21
CA LYS A 28 -5.66 -5.87 16.93
C LYS A 28 -5.99 -4.66 16.07
N LEU A 29 -6.55 -4.91 14.89
CA LEU A 29 -6.83 -3.90 13.88
C LEU A 29 -8.33 -3.86 13.61
N ASN A 30 -8.88 -2.66 13.57
CA ASN A 30 -10.30 -2.40 13.30
C ASN A 30 -10.33 -1.34 12.20
N GLY A 31 -11.14 -1.50 11.15
CA GLY A 31 -11.14 -0.53 10.05
C GLY A 31 -11.86 -0.98 8.79
N SER A 32 -11.47 -0.37 7.66
CA SER A 32 -12.01 -0.72 6.34
C SER A 32 -10.93 -0.77 5.28
N LEU A 33 -11.03 -1.74 4.38
CA LEU A 33 -10.19 -1.97 3.22
C LEU A 33 -10.99 -1.61 1.96
N ARG A 34 -10.48 -0.65 1.18
CA ARG A 34 -11.05 -0.27 -0.12
C ARG A 34 -10.02 -0.52 -1.21
N ILE A 35 -10.32 -1.47 -2.10
CA ILE A 35 -9.49 -1.81 -3.25
C ILE A 35 -10.20 -1.34 -4.52
N ARG A 36 -9.53 -0.50 -5.31
CA ARG A 36 -10.03 -0.03 -6.60
C ARG A 36 -9.15 -0.59 -7.71
N THR A 37 -9.70 -1.45 -8.54
CA THR A 37 -9.02 -1.89 -9.76
C THR A 37 -9.35 -0.92 -10.90
N ARG A 38 -8.33 -0.32 -11.50
CA ARG A 38 -8.44 0.28 -12.83
C ARG A 38 -8.66 -0.90 -13.79
N GLY A 39 -9.75 -0.88 -14.56
CA GLY A 39 -10.00 -1.91 -15.56
C GLY A 39 -8.81 -2.03 -16.50
N ASP A 40 -8.59 -3.24 -17.02
CA ASP A 40 -7.52 -3.63 -17.95
C ASP A 40 -7.16 -2.48 -18.91
N GLN A 41 -6.15 -1.70 -18.55
CA GLN A 41 -5.56 -0.75 -19.46
C GLN A 41 -4.50 -1.59 -20.18
N PRO A 42 -4.64 -1.86 -21.50
CA PRO A 42 -3.60 -2.59 -22.22
C PRO A 42 -2.29 -1.88 -21.92
N ALA A 43 -1.30 -2.64 -21.45
CA ALA A 43 -0.03 -2.11 -20.96
C ALA A 43 0.52 -1.10 -21.97
N ALA A 44 0.33 0.18 -21.69
CA ALA A 44 1.03 1.22 -22.42
C ALA A 44 2.51 1.00 -22.08
N PRO A 45 3.40 0.92 -23.09
CA PRO A 45 4.81 0.65 -22.84
C PRO A 45 5.32 1.70 -21.86
N ALA A 46 5.92 1.23 -20.77
CA ALA A 46 6.49 2.08 -19.73
C ALA A 46 7.59 2.94 -20.36
N THR A 47 7.26 4.17 -20.74
CA THR A 47 8.28 5.22 -20.88
C THR A 47 8.75 5.57 -19.48
N PRO A 48 10.06 5.48 -19.18
CA PRO A 48 10.57 5.93 -17.90
C PRO A 48 10.31 7.43 -17.76
N GLN A 49 9.33 7.81 -16.94
CA GLN A 49 9.19 9.20 -16.51
C GLN A 49 10.26 9.45 -15.45
N LEU A 50 11.34 10.11 -15.88
CA LEU A 50 12.30 10.73 -14.97
C LEU A 50 11.54 11.69 -14.04
N PRO A 51 11.91 11.78 -12.74
CA PRO A 51 11.30 12.74 -11.84
C PRO A 51 11.49 14.15 -12.41
N ALA A 52 10.40 14.91 -12.51
CA ALA A 52 10.44 16.30 -12.94
C ALA A 52 11.25 17.11 -11.92
N SER A 53 12.49 17.46 -12.28
CA SER A 53 13.25 18.49 -11.60
C SER A 53 12.44 19.78 -11.66
N ALA A 54 11.93 20.21 -10.51
CA ALA A 54 11.36 21.54 -10.35
C ALA A 54 12.42 22.59 -10.69
N ALA A 55 12.25 23.26 -11.83
CA ALA A 55 12.86 24.55 -12.11
C ALA A 55 11.84 25.38 -12.90
N GLN A 56 11.08 26.20 -12.18
CA GLN A 56 10.23 27.26 -12.71
C GLN A 56 11.03 28.17 -13.67
N PRO A 57 10.48 28.53 -14.85
CA PRO A 57 10.93 29.68 -15.64
C PRO A 57 9.97 30.87 -15.50
N GLY A 58 10.54 32.07 -15.28
CA GLY A 58 9.86 33.38 -15.40
C GLY A 58 9.96 34.21 -14.12
N ALA A 59 10.38 35.47 -14.10
CA ALA A 59 10.69 36.44 -15.15
C ALA A 59 11.72 37.46 -14.62
#